data_AF-A0A0S4VA56-F1
#
_entry.id   AF-A0A0S4VA56-F1
#
_cell.length_a   1.000
_cell.length_b   1.000
_cell.length_c   1.000
_cell.angle_alpha   90.00
_cell.angle_beta   90.00
_cell.angle_gamma   90.00
#
_symmetry.space_group_name_H-M   'P 1'
#
loop_
_entity.id
_entity.type
_entity.pdbx_description
1 polymer ?
#
loop_
_entity_poly.entity_id
_entity_poly.type
_entity_poly.pdbx_seq_one_letter_code
_entity_poly.pdbx_strand_id
1 'polypeptide(L)'
;MSPEDLRDGLRLHPHSRVGAHRRSRKARRMATSLSIVSLLGSLTSASAAMAQSVAGYYETRPDAGGARNRMCIASGPGNTLAVDIESAYCPGPSPECYNARLGSIQFNARLAGHAMRYDDGHGCRVDITFRRSGARVLQAAHCRGAQDYNDLEASGVYRRVKPEVDDRDCVP
;
A
#
# COMPACT_ATOMS: atom_id res chain seq x y z
N MET A 1 48.79 -12.23 44.65
CA MET A 1 47.96 -11.19 45.31
C MET A 1 48.70 -9.87 45.25
N SER A 2 48.01 -8.74 45.36
CA SER A 2 48.59 -7.40 45.61
C SER A 2 48.79 -7.19 47.11
N PRO A 3 49.41 -6.08 47.56
CA PRO A 3 50.42 -5.21 46.92
C PRO A 3 51.69 -5.03 47.80
N GLU A 4 52.81 -4.54 47.24
CA GLU A 4 53.89 -3.92 48.03
C GLU A 4 54.45 -2.65 47.33
N ASP A 5 54.01 -1.49 47.86
CA ASP A 5 54.80 -0.34 48.32
C ASP A 5 55.77 0.48 47.43
N LEU A 6 55.45 1.80 47.41
CA LEU A 6 56.29 3.00 47.66
C LEU A 6 57.50 3.30 46.70
N ARG A 7 57.73 4.52 46.16
CA ARG A 7 57.90 5.88 46.76
C ARG A 7 59.02 5.98 47.80
N ASP A 8 59.88 7.00 47.85
CA ASP A 8 60.18 8.14 46.97
C ASP A 8 61.66 8.55 47.21
N GLY A 9 62.40 9.03 46.19
CA GLY A 9 63.86 8.83 46.14
C GLY A 9 64.84 9.99 45.81
N LEU A 10 64.39 11.26 45.78
CA LEU A 10 65.22 12.49 45.72
C LEU A 10 66.06 12.84 44.44
N ARG A 11 65.98 14.14 44.09
CA ARG A 11 66.95 15.01 43.36
C ARG A 11 67.09 14.84 41.83
N LEU A 12 66.64 15.81 41.00
CA LEU A 12 67.21 17.15 40.65
C LEU A 12 68.57 17.00 39.91
N HIS A 13 68.86 17.53 38.71
CA HIS A 13 68.28 18.49 37.73
C HIS A 13 68.95 18.22 36.32
N PRO A 14 68.78 19.01 35.22
CA PRO A 14 67.57 19.56 34.57
C PRO A 14 67.50 19.35 33.02
N HIS A 15 66.39 19.82 32.42
CA HIS A 15 66.07 20.26 31.03
C HIS A 15 67.23 20.67 30.08
N SER A 16 67.13 20.74 28.73
CA SER A 16 66.07 20.66 27.67
C SER A 16 66.79 20.49 26.28
N ARG A 17 66.25 20.43 25.03
CA ARG A 17 64.95 20.46 24.30
C ARG A 17 65.21 19.72 22.95
N VAL A 18 64.38 18.82 22.40
CA VAL A 18 63.13 18.98 21.61
C VAL A 18 63.23 19.78 20.29
N GLY A 19 62.97 19.10 19.15
CA GLY A 19 62.65 19.68 17.83
C GLY A 19 63.40 19.01 16.65
N ALA A 20 62.82 18.70 15.48
CA ALA A 20 61.41 18.65 15.06
C ALA A 20 61.22 17.68 13.87
N HIS A 21 59.97 17.32 13.51
CA HIS A 21 59.66 16.35 12.46
C HIS A 21 59.84 16.86 11.02
N ARG A 22 60.40 16.02 10.14
CA ARG A 22 59.87 15.79 8.77
C ARG A 22 60.37 14.47 8.18
N ARG A 23 59.47 13.50 7.95
CA ARG A 23 59.72 12.30 7.14
C ARG A 23 58.77 12.28 5.94
N SER A 24 59.32 12.45 4.75
CA SER A 24 58.58 12.21 3.49
C SER A 24 58.30 10.72 3.31
N ARG A 25 57.10 10.36 2.87
CA ARG A 25 56.76 9.01 2.41
C ARG A 25 56.23 9.09 0.98
N LYS A 26 56.92 8.43 0.04
CA LYS A 26 56.44 8.25 -1.33
C LYS A 26 55.14 7.44 -1.31
N ALA A 27 54.11 7.91 -2.01
CA ALA A 27 52.89 7.14 -2.23
C ALA A 27 53.17 5.94 -3.16
N ARG A 28 52.74 4.74 -2.76
CA ARG A 28 52.52 3.63 -3.70
C ARG A 28 51.06 3.71 -4.16
N ARG A 29 50.85 3.70 -5.48
CA ARG A 29 49.51 3.46 -6.04
C ARG A 29 49.12 2.01 -5.78
N MET A 30 47.91 1.78 -5.28
CA MET A 30 47.21 0.50 -5.42
C MET A 30 45.98 0.77 -6.30
N ALA A 31 45.72 -0.13 -7.25
CA ALA A 31 44.58 0.00 -8.15
C ALA A 31 43.32 -0.50 -7.43
N THR A 32 42.40 0.41 -7.13
CA THR A 32 41.07 0.04 -6.62
C THR A 32 40.27 -0.56 -7.77
N SER A 33 40.12 -1.89 -7.77
CA SER A 33 39.24 -2.57 -8.73
C SER A 33 37.78 -2.26 -8.36
N LEU A 34 37.13 -1.38 -9.13
CA LEU A 34 35.68 -1.17 -8.99
C LEU A 34 34.96 -2.35 -9.62
N SER A 35 34.55 -3.32 -8.78
CA SER A 35 33.52 -4.28 -9.15
C SER A 35 32.22 -3.53 -9.44
N ILE A 36 31.88 -3.38 -10.72
CA ILE A 36 30.61 -2.80 -11.15
C ILE A 36 29.50 -3.78 -10.78
N VAL A 37 28.82 -3.53 -9.66
CA VAL A 37 27.60 -4.25 -9.27
C VAL A 37 26.51 -3.83 -10.25
N SER A 38 25.99 -4.77 -11.03
CA SER A 38 24.98 -4.50 -12.06
C SER A 38 23.65 -4.02 -11.46
N LEU A 39 23.31 -2.75 -11.67
CA LEU A 39 21.96 -2.23 -11.37
C LEU A 39 20.95 -2.73 -12.42
N LEU A 40 20.57 -4.00 -12.31
CA LEU A 40 19.52 -4.65 -13.10
C LEU A 40 18.32 -4.99 -12.20
N GLY A 41 17.59 -3.96 -11.75
CA GLY A 41 16.46 -4.16 -10.82
C GLY A 41 15.73 -2.87 -10.43
N SER A 42 15.16 -2.14 -11.40
CA SER A 42 14.44 -0.88 -11.12
C SER A 42 13.25 -0.56 -12.04
N LEU A 43 12.74 -1.55 -12.79
CA LEU A 43 11.63 -1.34 -13.77
C LEU A 43 10.28 -1.94 -13.32
N THR A 44 10.23 -2.67 -12.21
CA THR A 44 9.01 -3.32 -11.69
C THR A 44 8.31 -2.54 -10.57
N SER A 45 8.91 -1.46 -10.06
CA SER A 45 8.44 -0.80 -8.83
C SER A 45 7.23 0.13 -9.02
N ALA A 46 7.03 0.68 -10.22
CA ALA A 46 5.98 1.68 -10.47
C ALA A 46 4.56 1.10 -10.37
N SER A 47 4.34 -0.12 -10.87
CA SER A 47 3.07 -0.85 -10.75
C SER A 47 2.73 -1.19 -9.31
N ALA A 48 3.71 -1.72 -8.54
CA ALA A 48 3.52 -2.07 -7.14
C ALA A 48 3.15 -0.85 -6.28
N ALA A 49 3.84 0.28 -6.46
CA ALA A 49 3.52 1.53 -5.75
C ALA A 49 2.13 2.09 -6.11
N MET A 50 1.73 1.99 -7.39
CA MET A 50 0.39 2.36 -7.83
C MET A 50 -0.70 1.48 -7.19
N ALA A 51 -0.49 0.15 -7.14
CA ALA A 51 -1.41 -0.79 -6.51
C ALA A 51 -1.58 -0.52 -5.00
N GLN A 52 -0.46 -0.36 -4.27
CA GLN A 52 -0.45 -0.02 -2.83
C GLN A 52 -1.18 1.29 -2.50
N SER A 53 -1.24 2.24 -3.44
CA SER A 53 -1.91 3.52 -3.24
C SER A 53 -3.45 3.40 -3.12
N VAL A 54 -4.06 2.36 -3.72
CA VAL A 54 -5.53 2.16 -3.78
C VAL A 54 -6.02 0.85 -3.16
N ALA A 55 -5.13 -0.03 -2.70
CA ALA A 55 -5.50 -1.24 -1.97
C ALA A 55 -6.20 -0.94 -0.62
N GLY A 56 -6.87 -1.93 -0.04
CA GLY A 56 -7.52 -1.82 1.27
C GLY A 56 -9.05 -1.92 1.21
N TYR A 57 -9.67 -1.64 2.37
CA TYR A 57 -11.12 -1.70 2.56
C TYR A 57 -11.77 -0.32 2.51
N TYR A 58 -12.96 -0.29 1.95
CA TYR A 58 -13.73 0.90 1.62
C TYR A 58 -15.20 0.70 2.01
N GLU A 59 -15.84 1.71 2.61
CA GLU A 59 -17.26 1.67 2.97
C GLU A 59 -17.98 2.95 2.55
N THR A 60 -19.25 2.84 2.13
CA THR A 60 -20.15 4.01 2.05
C THR A 60 -20.50 4.53 3.44
N ARG A 61 -21.13 5.71 3.51
CA ARG A 61 -21.95 6.01 4.70
C ARG A 61 -23.10 5.00 4.80
N PRO A 62 -23.59 4.69 6.01
CA PRO A 62 -24.85 3.97 6.15
C PRO A 62 -26.02 4.78 5.57
N ASP A 63 -27.04 4.07 5.09
CA ASP A 63 -28.34 4.63 4.73
C ASP A 63 -29.25 4.80 5.95
N ALA A 64 -30.54 5.08 5.73
CA ALA A 64 -31.52 5.32 6.78
C ALA A 64 -31.85 4.07 7.64
N GLY A 65 -31.67 2.86 7.11
CA GLY A 65 -31.81 1.59 7.83
C GLY A 65 -30.48 1.02 8.32
N GLY A 66 -29.39 1.78 8.20
CA GLY A 66 -28.05 1.42 8.68
C GLY A 66 -27.21 0.58 7.71
N ALA A 67 -27.77 0.12 6.58
CA ALA A 67 -27.03 -0.67 5.60
C ALA A 67 -26.01 0.19 4.85
N ARG A 68 -24.91 -0.45 4.42
CA ARG A 68 -23.81 0.20 3.72
C ARG A 68 -23.18 -0.78 2.73
N ASN A 69 -22.68 -0.25 1.63
CA ASN A 69 -21.86 -1.05 0.73
C ASN A 69 -20.43 -1.14 1.28
N ARG A 70 -19.81 -2.29 1.10
CA ARG A 70 -18.38 -2.55 1.32
C ARG A 70 -17.69 -2.73 -0.02
N MET A 71 -16.42 -2.38 -0.09
CA MET A 71 -15.55 -2.65 -1.22
C MET A 71 -14.16 -3.00 -0.71
N CYS A 72 -13.57 -4.05 -1.27
CA CYS A 72 -12.26 -4.56 -0.94
C CYS A 72 -11.41 -4.49 -2.22
N ILE A 73 -10.18 -3.96 -2.14
CA ILE A 73 -9.24 -3.89 -3.26
C ILE A 73 -7.90 -4.48 -2.83
N ALA A 74 -7.43 -5.51 -3.53
CA ALA A 74 -6.16 -6.20 -3.26
C ALA A 74 -5.30 -6.37 -4.53
N SER A 75 -4.07 -6.88 -4.37
CA SER A 75 -3.17 -7.18 -5.49
C SER A 75 -3.73 -8.29 -6.37
N GLY A 76 -3.93 -8.03 -7.67
CA GLY A 76 -4.45 -9.01 -8.63
C GLY A 76 -3.37 -9.60 -9.55
N PRO A 77 -3.65 -10.74 -10.23
CA PRO A 77 -2.73 -11.36 -11.18
C PRO A 77 -2.44 -10.46 -12.39
N GLY A 78 -1.29 -10.63 -13.04
CA GLY A 78 -1.02 -10.02 -14.35
C GLY A 78 -1.03 -8.48 -14.37
N ASN A 79 -0.58 -7.85 -13.28
CA ASN A 79 -0.64 -6.40 -13.05
C ASN A 79 -2.08 -5.86 -13.13
N THR A 80 -2.97 -6.48 -12.35
CA THR A 80 -4.34 -6.01 -12.06
C THR A 80 -4.49 -5.77 -10.56
N LEU A 81 -5.65 -5.26 -10.16
CA LEU A 81 -6.15 -5.26 -8.80
C LEU A 81 -7.37 -6.17 -8.75
N ALA A 82 -7.43 -7.04 -7.76
CA ALA A 82 -8.64 -7.77 -7.39
C ALA A 82 -9.58 -6.80 -6.68
N VAL A 83 -10.86 -6.83 -7.05
CA VAL A 83 -11.90 -5.94 -6.52
C VAL A 83 -13.10 -6.79 -6.16
N ASP A 84 -13.56 -6.66 -4.92
CA ASP A 84 -14.85 -7.16 -4.45
C ASP A 84 -15.70 -5.96 -4.02
N ILE A 85 -16.97 -5.93 -4.42
CA ILE A 85 -17.95 -4.95 -3.96
C ILE A 85 -19.18 -5.70 -3.47
N GLU A 86 -19.44 -5.61 -2.17
CA GLU A 86 -20.69 -6.05 -1.56
C GLU A 86 -21.61 -4.84 -1.42
N SER A 87 -22.77 -4.88 -2.06
CA SER A 87 -23.82 -3.88 -1.87
C SER A 87 -24.89 -4.36 -0.90
N ALA A 88 -25.32 -3.45 -0.03
CA ALA A 88 -26.40 -3.67 0.91
C ALA A 88 -27.18 -2.37 1.07
N TYR A 89 -28.46 -2.35 0.64
CA TYR A 89 -29.31 -1.17 0.71
C TYR A 89 -30.70 -1.46 1.28
N CYS A 90 -31.23 -0.51 2.05
CA CYS A 90 -32.57 -0.55 2.64
C CYS A 90 -33.57 0.24 1.77
N PRO A 91 -34.45 -0.42 0.98
CA PRO A 91 -35.50 0.27 0.24
C PRO A 91 -36.59 0.78 1.19
N GLY A 92 -36.48 2.04 1.62
CA GLY A 92 -37.50 2.78 2.37
C GLY A 92 -37.02 3.35 3.71
N PRO A 93 -37.86 4.14 4.40
CA PRO A 93 -37.48 4.86 5.63
C PRO A 93 -37.59 4.00 6.90
N SER A 94 -37.55 2.67 6.80
CA SER A 94 -37.66 1.78 7.96
C SER A 94 -36.36 1.81 8.77
N PRO A 95 -36.40 2.03 10.10
CA PRO A 95 -35.21 1.90 10.96
C PRO A 95 -34.74 0.45 11.06
N GLU A 96 -35.63 -0.51 10.81
CA GLU A 96 -35.33 -1.93 10.76
C GLU A 96 -35.28 -2.37 9.28
N CYS A 97 -34.09 -2.75 8.81
CA CYS A 97 -33.80 -3.02 7.39
C CYS A 97 -34.32 -4.40 6.92
N TYR A 98 -35.58 -4.75 7.22
CA TYR A 98 -36.15 -6.06 6.88
C TYR A 98 -36.21 -6.36 5.38
N ASN A 99 -36.23 -5.33 4.53
CA ASN A 99 -36.20 -5.46 3.07
C ASN A 99 -34.78 -5.29 2.50
N ALA A 100 -33.73 -5.58 3.29
CA ALA A 100 -32.33 -5.46 2.88
C ALA A 100 -32.09 -6.16 1.54
N ARG A 101 -31.66 -5.37 0.55
CA ARG A 101 -31.29 -5.84 -0.78
C ARG A 101 -29.78 -6.06 -0.80
N LEU A 102 -29.38 -7.31 -1.01
CA LEU A 102 -27.98 -7.75 -0.98
C LEU A 102 -27.56 -8.26 -2.35
N GLY A 103 -26.38 -7.87 -2.81
CA GLY A 103 -25.77 -8.36 -4.04
C GLY A 103 -24.29 -8.00 -4.08
N SER A 104 -23.46 -8.84 -4.69
CA SER A 104 -22.01 -8.63 -4.80
C SER A 104 -21.50 -8.71 -6.24
N ILE A 105 -20.32 -8.15 -6.49
CA ILE A 105 -19.60 -8.31 -7.76
C ILE A 105 -18.09 -8.35 -7.51
N GLN A 106 -17.43 -9.34 -8.12
CA GLN A 106 -16.02 -9.61 -7.96
C GLN A 106 -15.32 -9.65 -9.32
N PHE A 107 -14.22 -8.92 -9.47
CA PHE A 107 -13.51 -8.80 -10.75
C PHE A 107 -12.03 -8.40 -10.59
N ASN A 108 -11.27 -8.55 -11.67
CA ASN A 108 -9.90 -8.04 -11.77
C ASN A 108 -9.84 -6.89 -12.79
N ALA A 109 -9.30 -5.73 -12.40
CA ALA A 109 -9.20 -4.54 -13.24
C ALA A 109 -7.81 -3.91 -13.21
N ARG A 110 -7.45 -3.13 -14.25
CA ARG A 110 -6.20 -2.35 -14.26
C ARG A 110 -6.46 -0.92 -13.81
N LEU A 111 -5.60 -0.39 -12.94
CA LEU A 111 -5.61 1.01 -12.54
C LEU A 111 -5.07 1.89 -13.68
N ALA A 112 -5.96 2.66 -14.30
CA ALA A 112 -5.65 3.67 -15.31
C ALA A 112 -5.51 5.04 -14.62
N GLY A 113 -4.31 5.34 -14.12
CA GLY A 113 -4.02 6.58 -13.39
C GLY A 113 -4.69 6.62 -12.02
N HIS A 114 -5.94 7.11 -11.96
CA HIS A 114 -6.75 7.17 -10.74
C HIS A 114 -8.16 6.56 -10.90
N ALA A 115 -8.36 5.73 -11.93
CA ALA A 115 -9.64 5.06 -12.18
C ALA A 115 -9.47 3.58 -12.58
N MET A 116 -10.51 2.79 -12.36
CA MET A 116 -10.68 1.43 -12.87
C MET A 116 -12.05 1.30 -13.51
N ARG A 117 -12.19 0.37 -14.47
CA ARG A 117 -13.44 0.01 -15.10
C ARG A 117 -13.58 -1.51 -15.12
N TYR A 118 -14.76 -1.98 -14.76
CA TYR A 118 -15.28 -3.30 -15.11
C TYR A 118 -16.37 -3.14 -16.18
N ASP A 119 -16.43 -4.08 -17.12
CA ASP A 119 -17.46 -4.18 -18.16
C ASP A 119 -17.58 -5.68 -18.51
N ASP A 120 -18.77 -6.26 -18.39
CA ASP A 120 -19.03 -7.69 -18.62
C ASP A 120 -19.22 -8.04 -20.12
N GLY A 121 -19.35 -7.03 -21.00
CA GLY A 121 -19.69 -7.20 -22.41
C GLY A 121 -21.17 -7.46 -22.70
N HIS A 122 -22.01 -7.58 -21.67
CA HIS A 122 -23.46 -7.83 -21.75
C HIS A 122 -24.31 -6.65 -21.24
N GLY A 123 -23.71 -5.72 -20.49
CA GLY A 123 -24.29 -4.44 -20.08
C GLY A 123 -23.94 -4.02 -18.66
N CYS A 124 -23.50 -4.93 -17.79
CA CYS A 124 -23.03 -4.56 -16.46
C CYS A 124 -21.64 -3.91 -16.54
N ARG A 125 -21.56 -2.69 -16.03
CA ARG A 125 -20.33 -1.89 -15.98
C ARG A 125 -20.24 -1.16 -14.66
N VAL A 126 -19.04 -1.16 -14.08
CA VAL A 126 -18.72 -0.47 -12.83
C VAL A 126 -17.49 0.41 -13.04
N ASP A 127 -17.69 1.73 -12.93
CA ASP A 127 -16.63 2.74 -13.01
C ASP A 127 -16.22 3.18 -11.61
N ILE A 128 -14.95 2.97 -11.25
CA ILE A 128 -14.37 3.34 -9.96
C ILE A 128 -13.39 4.49 -10.19
N THR A 129 -13.57 5.61 -9.48
CA THR A 129 -12.67 6.78 -9.52
C THR A 129 -12.15 7.11 -8.14
N PHE A 130 -10.84 6.99 -7.95
CA PHE A 130 -10.16 7.20 -6.67
C PHE A 130 -9.93 8.68 -6.34
N ARG A 131 -9.92 8.98 -5.05
CA ARG A 131 -9.57 10.27 -4.45
C ARG A 131 -8.75 10.01 -3.18
N ARG A 132 -8.06 11.04 -2.65
CA ARG A 132 -7.09 10.91 -1.53
C ARG A 132 -7.57 10.12 -0.29
N SER A 133 -8.89 10.02 -0.06
CA SER A 133 -9.49 9.39 1.12
C SER A 133 -10.57 8.35 0.81
N GLY A 134 -10.72 7.91 -0.45
CA GLY A 134 -11.85 7.08 -0.86
C GLY A 134 -11.99 6.88 -2.38
N ALA A 135 -13.16 6.42 -2.79
CA ALA A 135 -13.52 6.24 -4.20
C ALA A 135 -14.97 6.70 -4.45
N ARG A 136 -15.26 7.11 -5.68
CA ARG A 136 -16.64 7.15 -6.21
C ARG A 136 -16.81 5.95 -7.14
N VAL A 137 -17.90 5.22 -6.94
CA VAL A 137 -18.29 4.09 -7.78
C VAL A 137 -19.58 4.47 -8.52
N LEU A 138 -19.66 4.13 -9.80
CA LEU A 138 -20.83 4.33 -10.66
C LEU A 138 -21.17 3.02 -11.36
N GLN A 139 -22.38 2.52 -11.14
CA GLN A 139 -22.90 1.31 -11.77
C GLN A 139 -23.79 1.65 -12.97
N ALA A 140 -23.64 0.93 -14.08
CA ALA A 140 -24.57 1.00 -15.21
C ALA A 140 -25.87 0.22 -14.92
N ALA A 141 -26.99 0.67 -15.49
CA ALA A 141 -28.32 0.17 -15.14
C ALA A 141 -28.53 -1.35 -15.34
N HIS A 142 -27.82 -1.98 -16.28
CA HIS A 142 -27.99 -3.39 -16.63
C HIS A 142 -27.30 -4.38 -15.69
N CYS A 143 -26.55 -3.94 -14.68
CA CYS A 143 -26.12 -4.85 -13.62
C CYS A 143 -27.30 -5.39 -12.81
N ARG A 144 -28.41 -4.65 -12.67
CA ARG A 144 -29.57 -5.14 -11.92
C ARG A 144 -30.45 -6.04 -12.78
N GLY A 145 -30.71 -7.25 -12.29
CA GLY A 145 -31.55 -8.24 -12.96
C GLY A 145 -30.81 -9.09 -14.01
N ALA A 146 -29.51 -8.87 -14.20
CA ALA A 146 -28.64 -9.92 -14.73
C ALA A 146 -28.56 -11.06 -13.71
N GLN A 147 -28.55 -12.31 -14.19
CA GLN A 147 -28.68 -13.51 -13.35
C GLN A 147 -27.62 -13.59 -12.25
N ASP A 148 -26.41 -13.13 -12.54
CA ASP A 148 -25.23 -13.20 -11.66
C ASP A 148 -25.08 -11.99 -10.72
N TYR A 149 -25.88 -10.93 -10.91
CA TYR A 149 -25.74 -9.62 -10.22
C TYR A 149 -27.07 -9.13 -9.61
N ASN A 150 -27.94 -10.06 -9.24
CA ASN A 150 -29.26 -9.73 -8.68
C ASN A 150 -29.15 -8.75 -7.50
N ASP A 151 -30.00 -7.73 -7.52
CA ASP A 151 -30.09 -6.61 -6.57
C ASP A 151 -28.84 -5.73 -6.35
N LEU A 152 -27.73 -5.94 -7.07
CA LEU A 152 -26.50 -5.14 -6.96
C LEU A 152 -26.76 -3.60 -7.03
N GLU A 153 -26.22 -2.86 -6.06
CA GLU A 153 -26.22 -1.39 -6.00
C GLU A 153 -24.83 -0.87 -5.59
N ALA A 154 -23.80 -1.11 -6.40
CA ALA A 154 -22.44 -0.64 -6.18
C ALA A 154 -22.28 0.89 -6.31
N SER A 155 -23.29 1.63 -6.80
CA SER A 155 -23.22 3.10 -6.96
C SER A 155 -23.07 3.82 -5.62
N GLY A 156 -21.99 4.58 -5.42
CA GLY A 156 -21.76 5.24 -4.13
C GLY A 156 -20.53 6.14 -4.04
N VAL A 157 -20.35 6.73 -2.85
CA VAL A 157 -19.10 7.38 -2.44
C VAL A 157 -18.58 6.65 -1.21
N TYR A 158 -17.49 5.92 -1.40
CA TYR A 158 -16.87 5.08 -0.41
C TYR A 158 -15.66 5.81 0.21
N ARG A 159 -15.46 5.68 1.52
CA ARG A 159 -14.24 6.11 2.22
C ARG A 159 -13.34 4.90 2.46
N ARG A 160 -12.02 5.05 2.33
CA ARG A 160 -11.06 4.02 2.79
C ARG A 160 -11.14 3.96 4.32
N VAL A 161 -11.39 2.77 4.88
CA VAL A 161 -11.55 2.55 6.33
C VAL A 161 -10.37 1.79 6.96
N LYS A 162 -9.74 0.88 6.20
CA LYS A 162 -8.52 0.15 6.57
C LYS A 162 -7.59 0.12 5.36
N PRO A 163 -6.34 0.63 5.42
CA PRO A 163 -5.46 0.65 4.26
C PRO A 163 -4.79 -0.70 3.97
N GLU A 164 -4.69 -1.59 4.95
CA GLU A 164 -4.08 -2.92 4.83
C GLU A 164 -5.08 -3.98 4.33
N VAL A 165 -4.61 -4.85 3.43
CA VAL A 165 -5.24 -6.09 2.96
C VAL A 165 -4.17 -7.16 2.89
N ASP A 166 -4.54 -8.40 3.20
CA ASP A 166 -3.75 -9.61 2.98
C ASP A 166 -3.87 -10.06 1.51
N ASP A 167 -2.95 -10.89 1.02
CA ASP A 167 -2.98 -11.46 -0.34
C ASP A 167 -4.14 -12.45 -0.57
N ARG A 168 -4.96 -12.67 0.47
CA ARG A 168 -6.18 -13.50 0.46
C ARG A 168 -7.47 -12.69 0.64
N ASP A 169 -7.37 -11.39 0.86
CA ASP A 169 -8.54 -10.50 0.91
C ASP A 169 -9.02 -10.20 -0.52
N CYS A 170 -10.33 -9.93 -0.67
CA CYS A 170 -10.96 -9.57 -1.96
C CYS A 170 -10.85 -10.63 -3.08
N VAL A 171 -10.59 -11.90 -2.71
CA VAL A 171 -10.45 -13.02 -3.66
C VAL A 171 -11.83 -13.54 -4.12
N PRO A 172 -12.06 -13.71 -5.44
CA PRO A 172 -13.22 -14.43 -5.99
C PRO A 172 -13.15 -15.95 -5.79
#